data_AF-A0A662V5R4-F1
#
_entry.id   AF-A0A662V5R4-F1
#
_cell.length_a   1.000
_cell.length_b   1.000
_cell.length_c   1.000
_cell.angle_alpha   90.00
_cell.angle_beta   90.00
_cell.angle_gamma   90.00
#
_symmetry.space_group_name_H-M   'P 1'
#
loop_
_entity.id
_entity.type
_entity.pdbx_description
1 polymer ?
#
loop_
_entity_poly.entity_id
_entity_poly.type
_entity_poly.pdbx_seq_one_letter_code
_entity_poly.pdbx_strand_id
1 'polypeptide(L)' 'MLSPRGANAAGHRGWYTVKCRICARKLYIGSDVVYYCPRCHKKYGAYFCEAHARKLHWRCPFCGGELKLYL' A
#
# COMPACT_ATOMS: atom_id res chain seq x y z
N MET A 1 -2.63 -27.75 22.19
CA MET A 1 -2.54 -27.14 20.85
C MET A 1 -3.74 -26.22 20.67
N LEU A 2 -3.57 -24.90 20.86
CA LEU A 2 -4.64 -23.92 20.67
C LEU A 2 -4.69 -23.54 19.19
N SER A 3 -5.62 -24.13 18.45
CA SER A 3 -5.93 -23.72 17.08
C SER A 3 -6.61 -22.34 17.13
N PRO A 4 -6.04 -21.28 16.52
CA PRO A 4 -6.69 -19.98 16.46
C PRO A 4 -7.93 -20.06 15.58
N ARG A 5 -9.05 -20.44 16.19
CA ARG A 5 -10.39 -20.39 15.58
C ARG A 5 -10.75 -18.91 15.41
N GLY A 6 -10.55 -18.38 14.21
CA GLY A 6 -11.00 -17.03 13.83
C GLY A 6 -10.12 -16.30 12.82
N ALA A 7 -8.83 -16.65 12.70
CA ALA A 7 -7.93 -15.95 11.77
C ALA A 7 -8.22 -16.23 10.28
N ASN A 8 -8.90 -17.35 9.99
CA ASN A 8 -9.19 -17.83 8.64
C ASN A 8 -10.69 -17.80 8.29
N ALA A 9 -11.49 -16.97 8.97
CA ALA A 9 -12.90 -16.82 8.61
C ALA A 9 -13.02 -16.35 7.14
N ALA A 10 -13.74 -17.11 6.32
CA ALA A 10 -13.97 -16.79 4.91
C ALA A 10 -14.68 -15.41 4.82
N GLY A 11 -13.94 -14.40 4.35
CA GLY A 11 -14.36 -13.00 4.36
C GLY A 11 -13.32 -12.03 4.94
N HIS A 12 -12.32 -12.54 5.67
CA HIS A 12 -11.22 -11.74 6.20
C HIS A 12 -10.19 -11.46 5.07
N ARG A 13 -10.39 -10.39 4.30
CA ARG A 13 -9.35 -9.86 3.38
C ARG A 13 -8.20 -9.41 4.26
N GLY A 14 -7.06 -10.08 4.15
CA GLY A 14 -5.98 -10.06 5.14
C GLY A 14 -5.55 -8.67 5.64
N TRP A 15 -4.81 -8.70 6.75
CA TRP A 15 -4.37 -7.56 7.56
C TRP A 15 -3.47 -6.53 6.84
N TYR A 16 -3.26 -6.67 5.53
CA TYR A 16 -2.35 -5.85 4.72
C TYR A 16 -3.11 -4.72 4.02
N THR A 17 -3.81 -3.89 4.80
CA THR A 17 -4.40 -2.64 4.31
C THR A 17 -3.45 -1.48 4.54
N VAL A 18 -3.12 -0.76 3.46
CA VAL A 18 -2.36 0.48 3.52
C VAL A 18 -3.24 1.65 3.12
N LYS A 19 -2.78 2.88 3.38
CA LYS A 19 -3.48 4.08 2.95
C LYS A 19 -2.66 4.83 1.93
N CYS A 20 -3.30 5.33 0.88
CA CYS A 20 -2.65 6.29 0.00
C CYS A 20 -2.28 7.54 0.79
N ARG A 21 -1.02 7.98 0.74
CA ARG A 21 -0.56 9.11 1.54
C ARG A 21 -1.16 10.46 1.12
N ILE A 22 -1.70 10.54 -0.10
CA ILE A 22 -2.29 11.75 -0.69
C ILE A 22 -3.79 11.82 -0.40
N CYS A 23 -4.57 10.80 -0.78
CA CYS A 23 -6.02 10.83 -0.62
C CYS A 23 -6.55 10.04 0.57
N ALA A 24 -5.67 9.43 1.39
CA ALA A 24 -6.02 8.59 2.54
C ALA A 24 -6.93 7.38 2.24
N ARG A 25 -7.20 7.07 0.95
CA ARG A 25 -7.95 5.89 0.52
C ARG A 25 -7.28 4.63 1.05
N LYS A 26 -8.08 3.72 1.61
CA LYS A 26 -7.65 2.37 1.97
C LYS A 26 -7.37 1.56 0.71
N LEU A 27 -6.20 0.95 0.65
CA LEU A 27 -5.72 0.10 -0.43
C LEU A 27 -5.42 -1.28 0.16
N TYR A 28 -5.85 -2.31 -0.53
CA TYR A 28 -5.67 -3.70 -0.14
C TYR A 28 -4.49 -4.28 -0.92
N ILE A 29 -3.39 -4.57 -0.22
CA ILE A 29 -2.21 -5.20 -0.83
C ILE A 29 -2.62 -6.57 -1.38
N GLY A 30 -2.32 -6.83 -2.66
CA GLY A 30 -2.67 -8.06 -3.38
C GLY A 30 -4.03 -8.04 -4.09
N SER A 31 -4.86 -7.00 -3.88
CA SER A 31 -6.11 -6.81 -4.64
C SER A 31 -6.12 -5.50 -5.42
N ASP A 32 -5.58 -4.44 -4.84
CA ASP A 32 -5.43 -3.15 -5.50
C ASP A 32 -4.02 -2.97 -6.07
N VAL A 33 -3.92 -2.16 -7.13
CA VAL A 33 -2.62 -1.70 -7.65
C VAL A 33 -2.06 -0.63 -6.70
N VAL A 34 -1.02 -1.01 -5.94
CA VAL A 34 -0.38 -0.15 -4.94
C VAL A 34 1.05 0.17 -5.37
N TYR A 35 1.40 1.45 -5.34
CA TYR A 35 2.77 1.90 -5.57
C TYR A 35 3.39 2.36 -4.26
N TYR A 36 4.69 2.16 -4.10
CA TYR A 36 5.42 2.58 -2.92
C TYR A 36 6.78 3.16 -3.28
N CYS A 37 7.29 4.03 -2.41
CA CYS A 37 8.66 4.52 -2.54
C CYS A 37 9.62 3.64 -1.72
N PRO A 38 10.64 2.99 -2.30
CA PRO A 38 11.55 2.10 -1.58
C PRO A 38 12.37 2.82 -0.49
N ARG A 39 12.52 4.15 -0.58
CA ARG A 39 13.23 4.96 0.42
C ARG A 39 12.29 5.50 1.50
N CYS A 40 11.11 5.99 1.10
CA CYS A 40 10.20 6.69 2.00
C CYS A 40 9.14 5.80 2.66
N HIS A 41 8.86 4.60 2.13
CA HIS A 41 7.84 3.72 2.70
C HIS A 41 8.13 3.34 4.16
N LYS A 42 9.40 3.06 4.51
CA LYS A 42 9.80 2.71 5.89
C LYS A 42 9.62 3.85 6.88
N LYS A 43 9.84 5.10 6.46
CA LYS A 43 9.81 6.27 7.34
C LYS A 43 8.43 6.91 7.45
N TYR A 44 7.68 6.96 6.35
CA TYR A 44 6.44 7.73 6.26
C TYR A 44 5.21 6.90 5.89
N GLY A 45 5.35 5.58 5.70
CA GLY A 45 4.27 4.75 5.15
C GLY A 45 3.83 5.24 3.76
N ALA A 46 4.79 5.66 2.94
CA ALA A 46 4.55 6.26 1.63
C ALA A 46 4.07 5.22 0.60
N TYR A 47 2.76 4.94 0.65
CA TYR A 47 2.02 4.17 -0.35
C TYR A 47 1.12 5.10 -1.18
N PHE A 48 0.91 4.75 -2.44
CA PHE A 48 0.17 5.54 -3.41
C PHE A 48 -0.76 4.64 -4.21
N CYS A 49 -1.98 5.11 -4.47
CA CYS A 49 -2.84 4.44 -5.44
C CYS A 49 -2.37 4.74 -6.85
N GLU A 50 -2.78 3.90 -7.81
CA GLU A 50 -2.45 4.06 -9.23
C GLU A 50 -2.73 5.47 -9.76
N ALA A 51 -3.91 6.03 -9.49
CA ALA A 51 -4.28 7.36 -9.97
C ALA A 51 -3.29 8.47 -9.52
N HIS A 52 -2.87 8.44 -8.25
CA HIS A 52 -1.92 9.41 -7.73
C HIS A 52 -0.49 9.13 -8.18
N ALA A 53 -0.12 7.85 -8.32
CA ALA A 53 1.18 7.48 -8.84
C ALA A 53 1.33 7.94 -10.31
N ARG A 54 0.29 7.81 -11.13
CA ARG A 54 0.23 8.37 -12.49
C ARG A 54 0.31 9.90 -12.49
N LYS A 55 -0.45 10.59 -11.63
CA LYS A 55 -0.42 12.06 -11.52
C LYS A 55 0.94 12.60 -11.08
N LEU A 56 1.67 11.83 -10.26
CA LEU A 56 3.03 12.13 -9.84
C LEU A 56 4.09 11.69 -10.86
N HIS A 57 3.70 11.19 -12.04
CA HIS A 57 4.60 10.64 -13.05
C HIS A 57 5.57 9.60 -12.46
N TRP A 58 5.06 8.74 -11.58
CA TRP A 58 5.82 7.69 -10.91
C TRP A 58 6.97 8.22 -10.04
N ARG A 59 6.89 9.46 -9.55
CA ARG A 59 7.89 10.06 -8.66
C ARG A 59 7.36 10.27 -7.25
N CYS A 60 8.20 9.99 -6.27
CA CYS A 60 7.88 10.18 -4.87
C CYS A 60 7.86 11.69 -4.54
N PRO A 61 6.78 12.22 -3.94
CA PRO A 61 6.69 13.64 -3.59
C PRO A 61 7.64 14.04 -2.45
N PHE A 62 8.18 13.07 -1.70
CA PHE A 62 9.06 13.33 -0.56
C PHE A 62 10.54 13.37 -0.93
N CYS A 63 10.99 12.48 -1.81
CA CYS A 63 12.42 12.34 -2.14
C CYS A 63 12.72 12.44 -3.63
N GLY A 64 11.71 12.64 -4.49
CA GLY A 64 11.86 12.68 -5.95
C GLY A 64 12.19 11.34 -6.61
N GLY A 65 12.47 10.28 -5.83
CA GLY A 65 12.81 8.96 -6.35
C GLY A 65 11.64 8.25 -7.02
N GLU A 66 11.94 7.29 -7.89
CA GLU A 66 10.92 6.52 -8.62
C GLU A 66 10.06 5.65 -7.69
N LEU A 67 8.76 5.63 -7.95
CA LEU A 67 7.78 4.77 -7.30
C LEU A 67 7.81 3.39 -7.93
N LYS A 68 7.85 2.35 -7.11
CA LYS A 68 7.80 0.96 -7.54
C LYS A 68 6.41 0.38 -7.29
N LEU A 69 5.98 -0.50 -8.17
CA LEU A 69 4.79 -1.29 -7.95
C LEU A 69 5.03 -2.26 -6.78
N TYR A 70 4.10 -2.30 -5.84
CA TYR A 70 4.04 -3.28 -4.78
C TYR A 70 3.26 -4.49 -5.33
N LEU A 71 3.98 -5.59 -5.57
CA LEU A 71 3.42 -6.88 -6.01
C LEU A 71 3.00 -7.71 -4.79
#